data_AF-A0A8J0UE37-F1
#
_entry.id   AF-A0A8J0UE37-F1
#
_cell.length_a   1.000
_cell.length_b   1.000
_cell.length_c   1.000
_cell.angle_alpha   90.00
_cell.angle_beta   90.00
_cell.angle_gamma   90.00
#
_symmetry.space_group_name_H-M   'P 1'
#
loop_
_entity.id
_entity.type
_entity.pdbx_description
1 polymer ?
#
loop_
_entity_poly.entity_id
_entity_poly.type
_entity_poly.pdbx_seq_one_letter_code
_entity_poly.pdbx_strand_id
1 'polypeptide(L)'
;MGYFSMEHAQQLLHNKYVAILGDSIQRSVYKDLVKFLQDGSYLTEIQLKCKGEKTFLKDTLVEGGVLDEMHNGVTYREVRQYSTDHHLVRFYFLTRIYSDYMESILSDFKADYKPDVLIINSCIWDVNRYNDIQLREYRSNLETLFSRLREVLNPECLIIWNMTMPVGFRDTEMPEYVKHNLRWDVIDGNFYSATFANLYNVDVIDMHYHFRLELPNRCRDAVHWNQLAHRKCTQILLSHIAKAWGVEVPQKPQGASISRAPSRVVTWRSGNADPFEKGRALGRGNCQREKLPLIGSYCPGYTSFDERSQDIRGAPSRGPYPFQGMNMMMNFAPHQPFPPMNFGYFPDYKQFNDHPILPMRRPIKQRDGRIHPYRIPAPLPSRIY
;
A
#
# COMPACT_ATOMS: atom_id res chain seq x y z
N MET A 1 4.59 -14.46 12.03
CA MET A 1 3.44 -14.18 11.14
C MET A 1 2.63 -15.45 11.06
N GLY A 2 1.30 -15.36 11.17
CA GLY A 2 0.41 -16.51 10.97
C GLY A 2 0.30 -16.91 9.51
N TYR A 3 -0.38 -18.03 9.26
CA TYR A 3 -0.74 -18.50 7.92
C TYR A 3 -2.26 -18.67 7.83
N PHE A 4 -2.95 -17.59 7.49
CA PHE A 4 -4.40 -17.57 7.31
C PHE A 4 -4.78 -18.29 6.01
N SER A 5 -5.84 -19.09 6.07
CA SER A 5 -6.59 -19.52 4.88
C SER A 5 -7.65 -18.47 4.56
N MET A 6 -8.36 -18.66 3.45
CA MET A 6 -9.50 -17.81 3.10
C MET A 6 -10.57 -17.84 4.20
N GLU A 7 -10.89 -19.03 4.71
CA GLU A 7 -11.90 -19.23 5.75
C GLU A 7 -11.51 -18.55 7.06
N HIS A 8 -10.23 -18.63 7.45
CA HIS A 8 -9.72 -17.89 8.62
C HIS A 8 -9.88 -16.37 8.44
N ALA A 9 -9.60 -15.84 7.24
CA ALA A 9 -9.72 -14.41 6.97
C ALA A 9 -11.18 -13.94 6.94
N GLN A 10 -12.07 -14.71 6.30
CA GLN A 10 -13.51 -14.46 6.29
C GLN A 10 -14.06 -14.48 7.71
N GLN A 11 -13.72 -15.49 8.51
CA GLN A 11 -14.21 -15.58 9.88
C GLN A 11 -13.67 -14.45 10.78
N LEU A 12 -12.40 -14.08 10.61
CA LEU A 12 -11.81 -12.97 11.36
C LEU A 12 -12.51 -11.64 11.04
N LEU A 13 -12.80 -11.39 9.77
CA LEU A 13 -13.39 -10.14 9.28
C LEU A 13 -14.92 -10.20 9.13
N HIS A 14 -15.56 -11.22 9.70
CA HIS A 14 -16.99 -11.41 9.60
C HIS A 14 -17.74 -10.30 10.32
N ASN A 15 -18.67 -9.65 9.61
CA ASN A 15 -19.41 -8.46 10.00
C ASN A 15 -18.49 -7.29 10.39
N LYS A 16 -17.35 -7.15 9.70
CA LYS A 16 -16.39 -6.06 9.90
C LYS A 16 -16.32 -5.12 8.70
N TYR A 17 -16.15 -3.84 9.01
CA TYR A 17 -15.78 -2.83 8.04
C TYR A 17 -14.27 -2.53 8.13
N VAL A 18 -13.55 -2.86 7.05
CA VAL A 18 -12.13 -2.51 6.85
C VAL A 18 -12.00 -1.35 5.87
N ALA A 19 -11.43 -0.24 6.31
CA ALA A 19 -11.07 0.89 5.44
C ALA A 19 -9.55 0.88 5.17
N ILE A 20 -9.15 1.05 3.92
CA ILE A 20 -7.75 1.09 3.49
C ILE A 20 -7.50 2.41 2.75
N LEU A 21 -6.62 3.24 3.29
CA LEU A 21 -6.35 4.59 2.79
C LEU A 21 -4.90 4.68 2.35
N GLY A 22 -4.67 5.09 1.11
CA GLY A 22 -3.30 5.34 0.67
C GLY A 22 -3.08 5.32 -0.83
N ASP A 23 -1.84 5.10 -1.22
CA ASP A 23 -1.40 5.17 -2.61
C ASP A 23 -1.68 3.87 -3.41
N SER A 24 -1.02 3.74 -4.56
CA SER A 24 -1.14 2.55 -5.42
C SER A 24 -0.67 1.26 -4.75
N ILE A 25 0.24 1.32 -3.77
CA ILE A 25 0.65 0.15 -3.00
C ILE A 25 -0.49 -0.27 -2.08
N GLN A 26 -1.17 0.68 -1.42
CA GLN A 26 -2.35 0.38 -0.60
C GLN A 26 -3.56 -0.07 -1.44
N ARG A 27 -3.70 0.42 -2.69
CA ARG A 27 -4.66 -0.16 -3.64
C ARG A 27 -4.39 -1.65 -3.88
N SER A 28 -3.12 -2.04 -4.04
CA SER A 28 -2.75 -3.44 -4.19
C SER A 28 -2.98 -4.26 -2.91
N VAL A 29 -2.82 -3.67 -1.72
CA VAL A 29 -3.21 -4.30 -0.44
C VAL A 29 -4.71 -4.55 -0.41
N TYR A 30 -5.53 -3.56 -0.77
CA TYR A 30 -6.98 -3.71 -0.90
C TYR A 30 -7.35 -4.82 -1.89
N LYS A 31 -6.76 -4.80 -3.10
CA LYS A 31 -7.05 -5.80 -4.13
C LYS A 31 -6.66 -7.21 -3.69
N ASP A 32 -5.52 -7.37 -3.00
CA ASP A 32 -5.12 -8.68 -2.50
C ASP A 32 -6.06 -9.17 -1.39
N LEU A 33 -6.47 -8.30 -0.46
CA LEU A 33 -7.45 -8.68 0.57
C LEU A 33 -8.79 -9.09 -0.03
N VAL A 34 -9.32 -8.33 -0.99
CA VAL A 34 -10.57 -8.64 -1.70
C VAL A 34 -10.47 -9.96 -2.48
N LYS A 35 -9.34 -10.21 -3.15
CA LYS A 35 -9.06 -11.48 -3.83
C LYS A 35 -9.03 -12.63 -2.82
N PHE A 36 -8.32 -12.41 -1.71
CA PHE A 36 -8.08 -13.42 -0.69
C PHE A 36 -9.38 -13.84 0.00
N LEU A 37 -10.28 -12.90 0.27
CA LEU A 37 -11.61 -13.15 0.84
C LEU A 37 -12.56 -13.89 -0.11
N GLN A 38 -12.28 -13.97 -1.41
CA GLN A 38 -13.17 -14.59 -2.39
C GLN A 38 -12.74 -16.00 -2.81
N ASP A 39 -11.47 -16.19 -3.14
CA ASP A 39 -11.00 -17.50 -3.64
C ASP A 39 -9.58 -17.86 -3.19
N GLY A 40 -8.97 -17.08 -2.30
CA GLY A 40 -7.67 -17.42 -1.73
C GLY A 40 -6.47 -17.35 -2.70
N SER A 41 -6.68 -17.18 -4.01
CA SER A 41 -5.60 -17.18 -5.00
C SER A 41 -4.85 -15.85 -5.04
N TYR A 42 -3.65 -15.82 -5.63
CA TYR A 42 -2.86 -14.60 -5.75
C TYR A 42 -3.43 -13.66 -6.82
N LEU A 43 -3.16 -12.36 -6.68
CA LEU A 43 -3.36 -11.41 -7.76
C LEU A 43 -2.51 -11.79 -8.98
N THR A 44 -3.06 -11.59 -10.18
CA THR A 44 -2.27 -11.63 -11.41
C THR A 44 -1.50 -10.32 -11.60
N GLU A 45 -0.46 -10.34 -12.43
CA GLU A 45 0.30 -9.12 -12.78
C GLU A 45 -0.60 -8.06 -13.44
N ILE A 46 -1.55 -8.48 -14.28
CA ILE A 46 -2.55 -7.60 -14.89
C ILE A 46 -3.40 -6.95 -13.80
N GLN A 47 -3.88 -7.72 -12.83
CA GLN A 47 -4.68 -7.18 -11.74
C GLN A 47 -3.89 -6.20 -10.87
N LEU A 48 -2.59 -6.42 -10.62
CA LEU A 48 -1.75 -5.45 -9.91
C LEU A 48 -1.58 -4.12 -10.67
N LYS A 49 -1.50 -4.19 -12.00
CA LYS A 49 -1.29 -3.02 -12.86
C LYS A 49 -2.57 -2.23 -13.15
N CYS A 50 -3.72 -2.89 -13.23
CA CYS A 50 -5.00 -2.24 -13.48
C CYS A 50 -5.37 -1.27 -12.34
N LYS A 51 -5.79 -0.06 -12.74
CA LYS A 51 -6.29 1.01 -11.88
C LYS A 51 -7.54 1.64 -12.48
N GLY A 52 -8.42 2.13 -11.62
CA GLY A 52 -9.61 2.86 -12.05
C GLY A 52 -10.65 2.02 -12.79
N GLU A 53 -10.53 0.69 -12.87
CA GLU A 53 -11.53 -0.15 -13.53
C GLU A 53 -12.90 -0.12 -12.82
N LYS A 54 -14.01 -0.20 -13.58
CA LYS A 54 -15.38 -0.18 -13.02
C LYS A 54 -15.61 -1.24 -11.94
N THR A 55 -15.02 -2.41 -12.12
CA THR A 55 -15.09 -3.52 -11.17
C THR A 55 -13.79 -4.32 -11.16
N PHE A 56 -13.40 -4.74 -9.97
CA PHE A 56 -12.36 -5.70 -9.65
C PHE A 56 -12.99 -6.76 -8.76
N LEU A 57 -13.24 -7.96 -9.32
CA LEU A 57 -13.77 -9.12 -8.60
C LEU A 57 -14.97 -8.79 -7.70
N LYS A 58 -16.09 -8.40 -8.30
CA LYS A 58 -17.35 -8.08 -7.61
C LYS A 58 -17.27 -6.88 -6.66
N ASP A 59 -16.14 -6.18 -6.60
CA ASP A 59 -16.12 -4.84 -6.06
C ASP A 59 -16.76 -3.84 -7.04
N THR A 60 -17.01 -2.64 -6.55
CA THR A 60 -17.52 -1.52 -7.33
C THR A 60 -16.61 -0.31 -7.15
N LEU A 61 -16.32 0.39 -8.25
CA LEU A 61 -15.76 1.73 -8.23
C LEU A 61 -16.85 2.73 -7.83
N VAL A 62 -16.67 3.40 -6.70
CA VAL A 62 -17.62 4.36 -6.12
C VAL A 62 -17.36 5.77 -6.64
N GLU A 63 -16.09 6.16 -6.73
CA GLU A 63 -15.67 7.50 -7.16
C GLU A 63 -14.36 7.43 -7.95
N GLY A 64 -14.18 8.35 -8.89
CA GLY A 64 -12.95 8.52 -9.65
C GLY A 64 -12.69 7.39 -10.64
N GLY A 65 -11.43 7.11 -10.93
CA GLY A 65 -11.08 6.09 -11.92
C GLY A 65 -11.73 6.39 -13.29
N VAL A 66 -12.28 5.37 -13.95
CA VAL A 66 -13.01 5.56 -15.24
C VAL A 66 -14.39 6.21 -15.11
N LEU A 67 -14.85 6.55 -13.90
CA LEU A 67 -16.05 7.37 -13.71
C LEU A 67 -15.73 8.88 -13.87
N ASP A 68 -14.45 9.22 -13.87
CA ASP A 68 -13.94 10.58 -14.02
C ASP A 68 -12.73 10.58 -14.99
N GLU A 69 -12.03 11.70 -15.11
CA GLU A 69 -10.79 11.79 -15.86
C GLU A 69 -9.67 10.97 -15.18
N MET A 70 -9.08 10.05 -15.94
CA MET A 70 -7.92 9.28 -15.48
C MET A 70 -6.64 10.12 -15.65
N HIS A 71 -6.02 10.51 -14.54
CA HIS A 71 -4.75 11.25 -14.56
C HIS A 71 -3.81 10.81 -13.41
N ASN A 72 -2.59 11.35 -13.36
CA ASN A 72 -1.55 10.99 -12.36
C ASN A 72 -1.19 12.15 -11.40
N GLY A 73 -2.08 13.12 -11.30
CA GLY A 73 -1.91 14.36 -10.54
C GLY A 73 -2.31 14.23 -9.08
N VAL A 74 -1.97 15.25 -8.27
CA VAL A 74 -2.30 15.31 -6.83
C VAL A 74 -3.80 15.42 -6.54
N THR A 75 -4.61 15.74 -7.56
CA THR A 75 -6.07 15.76 -7.49
C THR A 75 -6.72 14.43 -7.82
N TYR A 76 -5.96 13.37 -8.15
CA TYR A 76 -6.53 12.07 -8.49
C TYR A 76 -7.29 11.49 -7.30
N ARG A 77 -8.48 10.96 -7.57
CA ARG A 77 -9.34 10.30 -6.59
C ARG A 77 -9.73 8.92 -7.11
N GLU A 78 -9.86 7.97 -6.19
CA GLU A 78 -10.37 6.64 -6.48
C GLU A 78 -10.91 6.07 -5.18
N VAL A 79 -12.20 5.73 -5.17
CA VAL A 79 -12.86 5.06 -4.04
C VAL A 79 -13.40 3.74 -4.54
N ARG A 80 -13.00 2.62 -3.91
CA ARG A 80 -13.48 1.28 -4.27
C ARG A 80 -14.17 0.63 -3.08
N GLN A 81 -15.20 -0.16 -3.34
CA GLN A 81 -15.92 -0.88 -2.31
C GLN A 81 -16.20 -2.33 -2.71
N TYR A 82 -15.73 -3.25 -1.90
CA TYR A 82 -16.16 -4.65 -1.90
C TYR A 82 -17.14 -4.86 -0.75
N SER A 83 -18.36 -5.30 -1.07
CA SER A 83 -19.40 -5.53 -0.08
C SER A 83 -20.08 -6.88 -0.33
N THR A 84 -20.27 -7.63 0.74
CA THR A 84 -21.12 -8.83 0.81
C THR A 84 -22.04 -8.69 2.02
N ASP A 85 -22.87 -9.69 2.30
CA ASP A 85 -23.73 -9.70 3.48
C ASP A 85 -22.94 -9.63 4.82
N HIS A 86 -21.66 -10.02 4.80
CA HIS A 86 -20.84 -10.16 6.01
C HIS A 86 -19.49 -9.44 5.96
N HIS A 87 -19.12 -8.80 4.85
CA HIS A 87 -17.80 -8.16 4.74
C HIS A 87 -17.95 -6.85 3.99
N LEU A 88 -17.37 -5.79 4.54
CA LEU A 88 -17.22 -4.51 3.88
C LEU A 88 -15.74 -4.13 3.87
N VAL A 89 -15.16 -3.96 2.68
CA VAL A 89 -13.82 -3.43 2.51
C VAL A 89 -13.91 -2.23 1.58
N ARG A 90 -13.42 -1.07 2.03
CA ARG A 90 -13.40 0.16 1.22
C ARG A 90 -11.99 0.69 1.08
N PHE A 91 -11.61 1.07 -0.12
CA PHE A 91 -10.33 1.71 -0.42
C PHE A 91 -10.54 3.16 -0.81
N TYR A 92 -9.65 4.04 -0.34
CA TYR A 92 -9.58 5.44 -0.75
C TYR A 92 -8.16 5.78 -1.18
N PHE A 93 -8.00 6.26 -2.40
CA PHE A 93 -6.69 6.67 -2.92
C PHE A 93 -6.28 8.02 -2.34
N LEU A 94 -5.16 8.07 -1.64
CA LEU A 94 -4.59 9.30 -1.09
C LEU A 94 -3.38 9.75 -1.91
N THR A 95 -3.37 11.04 -2.22
CA THR A 95 -2.21 11.75 -2.71
C THR A 95 -1.56 12.61 -1.63
N ARG A 96 -2.18 12.76 -0.45
CA ARG A 96 -1.67 13.52 0.70
C ARG A 96 -2.26 12.96 1.98
N ILE A 97 -1.49 12.90 3.07
CA ILE A 97 -1.96 12.28 4.31
C ILE A 97 -3.09 13.07 4.97
N TYR A 98 -3.09 14.39 4.81
CA TYR A 98 -4.15 15.27 5.30
C TYR A 98 -4.38 16.39 4.28
N SER A 99 -5.65 16.61 3.93
CA SER A 99 -6.14 17.56 2.93
C SER A 99 -7.66 17.69 3.04
N ASP A 100 -8.27 18.59 2.27
CA ASP A 100 -9.74 18.71 2.20
C ASP A 100 -10.41 17.39 1.80
N TYR A 101 -9.76 16.58 0.96
CA TYR A 101 -10.25 15.25 0.60
C TYR A 101 -10.18 14.26 1.77
N MET A 102 -9.19 14.37 2.65
CA MET A 102 -9.20 13.57 3.88
C MET A 102 -10.36 13.99 4.78
N GLU A 103 -10.66 15.28 4.90
CA GLU A 103 -11.82 15.75 5.68
C GLU A 103 -13.15 15.31 5.07
N SER A 104 -13.27 15.16 3.75
CA SER A 104 -14.46 14.56 3.15
C SER A 104 -14.59 13.07 3.52
N ILE A 105 -13.50 12.30 3.50
CA ILE A 105 -13.50 10.90 3.96
C ILE A 105 -13.90 10.80 5.45
N LEU A 106 -13.36 11.67 6.30
CA LEU A 106 -13.71 11.71 7.72
C LEU A 106 -15.17 12.12 7.95
N SER A 107 -15.73 12.95 7.06
CA SER A 107 -17.15 13.31 7.08
C SER A 107 -18.03 12.12 6.69
N ASP A 108 -17.64 11.33 5.69
CA ASP A 108 -18.32 10.09 5.33
C ASP A 108 -18.31 9.09 6.50
N PHE A 109 -17.20 8.94 7.21
CA PHE A 109 -17.14 8.10 8.42
C PHE A 109 -18.06 8.58 9.54
N LYS A 110 -18.34 9.90 9.63
CA LYS A 110 -19.30 10.43 10.62
C LYS A 110 -20.74 10.18 10.21
N ALA A 111 -21.04 10.28 8.92
CA ALA A 111 -22.39 10.19 8.38
C ALA A 111 -22.87 8.76 8.15
N ASP A 112 -21.95 7.86 7.76
CA ASP A 112 -22.19 6.46 7.43
C ASP A 112 -21.68 5.53 8.55
N TYR A 113 -21.28 4.31 8.20
CA TYR A 113 -20.63 3.38 9.12
C TYR A 113 -19.14 3.73 9.34
N LYS A 114 -18.72 3.71 10.60
CA LYS A 114 -17.30 3.84 10.97
C LYS A 114 -16.57 2.51 10.79
N PRO A 115 -15.32 2.51 10.32
CA PRO A 115 -14.54 1.28 10.20
C PRO A 115 -14.29 0.62 11.56
N ASP A 116 -14.30 -0.71 11.59
CA ASP A 116 -13.75 -1.51 12.69
C ASP A 116 -12.22 -1.53 12.61
N VAL A 117 -11.66 -1.49 11.39
CA VAL A 117 -10.23 -1.46 11.11
C VAL A 117 -9.93 -0.37 10.09
N LEU A 118 -9.02 0.54 10.41
CA LEU A 118 -8.50 1.55 9.50
C LEU A 118 -7.01 1.27 9.24
N ILE A 119 -6.66 0.96 7.99
CA ILE A 119 -5.27 0.79 7.55
C ILE A 119 -4.88 2.00 6.71
N ILE A 120 -3.81 2.70 7.08
CA ILE A 120 -3.43 3.95 6.40
C ILE A 120 -1.93 4.06 6.11
N ASN A 121 -1.60 4.57 4.92
CA ASN A 121 -0.26 4.98 4.52
C ASN A 121 -0.31 5.95 3.33
N SER A 122 0.48 7.02 3.35
CA SER A 122 0.63 7.89 2.16
C SER A 122 2.06 8.39 1.94
N CYS A 123 3.04 7.85 2.68
CA CYS A 123 4.37 8.43 2.82
C CYS A 123 5.03 8.77 1.47
N ILE A 124 4.96 7.87 0.48
CA ILE A 124 5.61 8.09 -0.83
C ILE A 124 5.10 9.36 -1.49
N TRP A 125 3.79 9.61 -1.47
CA TRP A 125 3.22 10.80 -2.10
C TRP A 125 3.61 12.06 -1.34
N ASP A 126 3.47 12.05 -0.01
CA ASP A 126 3.78 13.22 0.82
C ASP A 126 5.26 13.63 0.72
N VAL A 127 6.20 12.67 0.68
CA VAL A 127 7.64 12.99 0.64
C VAL A 127 8.19 13.26 -0.76
N ASN A 128 7.48 12.88 -1.82
CA ASN A 128 8.02 12.92 -3.20
C ASN A 128 7.29 13.88 -4.14
N ARG A 129 6.01 14.20 -3.88
CA ARG A 129 5.18 14.99 -4.82
C ARG A 129 4.90 16.41 -4.37
N TYR A 130 5.21 16.72 -3.11
CA TYR A 130 5.11 18.07 -2.55
C TYR A 130 6.52 18.59 -2.36
N ASN A 131 6.73 19.87 -2.67
CA ASN A 131 8.05 20.52 -2.58
C ASN A 131 8.46 20.80 -1.12
N ASP A 132 8.25 19.83 -0.23
CA ASP A 132 8.52 19.90 1.20
C ASP A 132 9.79 19.11 1.53
N ILE A 133 10.92 19.64 1.07
CA ILE A 133 12.25 19.03 1.24
C ILE A 133 12.58 18.71 2.71
N GLN A 134 11.96 19.42 3.67
CA GLN A 134 12.24 19.27 5.10
C GLN A 134 11.20 18.40 5.84
N LEU A 135 10.22 17.83 5.12
CA LEU A 135 9.12 17.05 5.67
C LEU A 135 8.30 17.81 6.74
N ARG A 136 8.29 19.15 6.71
CA ARG A 136 7.61 19.97 7.73
C ARG A 136 6.10 19.86 7.61
N GLU A 137 5.58 20.02 6.40
CA GLU A 137 4.15 19.89 6.12
C GLU A 137 3.71 18.44 6.34
N TYR A 138 4.51 17.46 5.94
CA TYR A 138 4.19 16.05 6.19
C TYR A 138 4.01 15.77 7.70
N ARG A 139 4.92 16.27 8.55
CA ARG A 139 4.80 16.13 10.02
C ARG A 139 3.56 16.83 10.57
N SER A 140 3.30 18.07 10.16
CA SER A 140 2.10 18.81 10.60
C SER A 140 0.81 18.10 10.19
N ASN A 141 0.79 17.52 8.99
CA ASN A 141 -0.35 16.79 8.47
C ASN A 141 -0.58 15.46 9.20
N LEU A 142 0.49 14.74 9.56
CA LEU A 142 0.40 13.53 10.38
C LEU A 142 -0.22 13.83 11.74
N GLU A 143 0.27 14.86 12.42
CA GLU A 143 -0.25 15.29 13.72
C GLU A 143 -1.74 15.63 13.62
N THR A 144 -2.10 16.43 12.62
CA THR A 144 -3.50 16.81 12.37
C THR A 144 -4.36 15.59 12.10
N LEU A 145 -3.94 14.71 11.19
CA LEU A 145 -4.68 13.47 10.89
C LEU A 145 -4.93 12.64 12.15
N PHE A 146 -3.88 12.35 12.94
CA PHE A 146 -4.05 11.48 14.11
C PHE A 146 -4.95 12.09 15.18
N SER A 147 -4.91 13.41 15.39
CA SER A 147 -5.89 14.10 16.23
C SER A 147 -7.32 13.91 15.70
N ARG A 148 -7.51 14.16 14.40
CA ARG A 148 -8.82 14.07 13.74
C ARG A 148 -9.41 12.66 13.74
N LEU A 149 -8.58 11.63 13.55
CA LEU A 149 -9.01 10.23 13.62
C LEU A 149 -9.57 9.87 15.00
N ARG A 150 -8.95 10.36 16.09
CA ARG A 150 -9.46 10.15 17.46
C ARG A 150 -10.80 10.83 17.73
N GLU A 151 -11.07 11.94 17.06
CA GLU A 151 -12.34 12.66 17.17
C GLU A 151 -13.47 12.00 16.37
N VAL A 152 -13.14 11.44 15.21
CA VAL A 152 -14.10 10.91 14.22
C VAL A 152 -14.46 9.46 14.50
N LEU A 153 -13.45 8.62 14.78
CA LEU A 153 -13.62 7.17 14.84
C LEU A 153 -14.11 6.69 16.20
N ASN A 154 -14.66 5.48 16.22
CA ASN A 154 -15.02 4.83 17.48
C ASN A 154 -13.74 4.53 18.29
N PRO A 155 -13.78 4.64 19.64
CA PRO A 155 -12.63 4.30 20.48
C PRO A 155 -12.11 2.87 20.33
N GLU A 156 -12.96 1.97 19.85
CA GLU A 156 -12.63 0.55 19.60
C GLU A 156 -12.13 0.29 18.17
N CYS A 157 -12.08 1.32 17.31
CA CYS A 157 -11.53 1.17 15.96
C CYS A 157 -10.04 0.84 16.03
N LEU A 158 -9.63 -0.23 15.35
CA LEU A 158 -8.23 -0.60 15.22
C LEU A 158 -7.60 0.23 14.11
N ILE A 159 -6.86 1.28 14.48
CA ILE A 159 -6.12 2.13 13.55
C ILE A 159 -4.70 1.57 13.40
N ILE A 160 -4.30 1.28 12.16
CA ILE A 160 -3.01 0.71 11.80
C ILE A 160 -2.28 1.66 10.84
N TRP A 161 -1.20 2.27 11.31
CA TRP A 161 -0.21 2.92 10.46
C TRP A 161 0.65 1.86 9.76
N ASN A 162 0.42 1.68 8.47
CA ASN A 162 1.10 0.67 7.66
C ASN A 162 2.35 1.27 7.02
N MET A 163 3.51 1.20 7.67
CA MET A 163 4.72 1.88 7.18
C MET A 163 5.06 1.49 5.74
N THR A 164 5.70 2.39 5.00
CA THR A 164 6.01 2.16 3.59
C THR A 164 7.12 1.12 3.43
N MET A 165 6.86 0.12 2.57
CA MET A 165 7.85 -0.91 2.20
C MET A 165 9.13 -0.29 1.58
N PRO A 166 10.27 -1.00 1.56
CA PRO A 166 11.50 -0.43 1.03
C PRO A 166 11.40 -0.07 -0.46
N VAL A 167 11.57 1.21 -0.77
CA VAL A 167 11.73 1.70 -2.14
C VAL A 167 13.20 1.75 -2.54
N GLY A 168 13.49 1.74 -3.84
CA GLY A 168 14.85 1.69 -4.38
C GLY A 168 15.21 2.96 -5.12
N PHE A 169 16.36 2.90 -5.78
CA PHE A 169 16.86 4.00 -6.62
C PHE A 169 16.42 3.78 -8.06
N ARG A 170 16.13 4.86 -8.78
CA ARG A 170 16.12 4.87 -10.25
C ARG A 170 17.26 5.73 -10.74
N ASP A 171 18.12 5.15 -11.57
CA ASP A 171 19.27 5.87 -12.13
C ASP A 171 18.86 6.87 -13.24
N THR A 172 17.69 6.67 -13.86
CA THR A 172 17.23 7.42 -15.05
C THR A 172 16.33 8.64 -14.77
N GLU A 173 15.93 8.89 -13.53
CA GLU A 173 14.90 9.91 -13.19
C GLU A 173 15.46 11.17 -12.54
N MET A 174 16.73 11.47 -12.76
CA MET A 174 17.39 12.53 -12.01
C MET A 174 17.88 13.63 -12.94
N PRO A 175 17.19 14.78 -13.00
CA PRO A 175 17.81 16.02 -13.43
C PRO A 175 19.03 16.32 -12.54
N GLU A 176 20.11 16.81 -13.15
CA GLU A 176 21.46 16.92 -12.57
C GLU A 176 21.55 17.78 -11.28
N TYR A 177 20.49 18.52 -10.95
CA TYR A 177 20.43 19.46 -9.82
C TYR A 177 19.41 19.11 -8.73
N VAL A 178 18.67 17.99 -8.85
CA VAL A 178 17.74 17.51 -7.81
C VAL A 178 17.87 15.98 -7.68
N LYS A 179 18.79 15.49 -6.86
CA LYS A 179 18.73 14.08 -6.41
C LYS A 179 18.25 14.00 -4.97
N HIS A 180 16.99 14.41 -4.73
CA HIS A 180 16.21 13.89 -3.60
C HIS A 180 16.09 12.39 -3.80
N ASN A 181 16.49 11.64 -2.78
CA ASN A 181 16.61 10.21 -2.89
C ASN A 181 15.41 9.60 -2.17
N LEU A 182 14.39 9.26 -2.94
CA LEU A 182 13.12 8.72 -2.45
C LEU A 182 13.31 7.61 -1.39
N ARG A 183 14.37 6.82 -1.47
CA ARG A 183 14.71 5.83 -0.44
C ARG A 183 14.99 6.46 0.91
N TRP A 184 15.82 7.49 0.96
CA TRP A 184 16.14 8.21 2.20
C TRP A 184 14.93 8.99 2.71
N ASP A 185 14.20 9.64 1.81
CA ASP A 185 13.00 10.40 2.17
C ASP A 185 11.90 9.48 2.74
N VAL A 186 11.76 8.25 2.21
CA VAL A 186 10.87 7.23 2.79
C VAL A 186 11.37 6.71 4.13
N ILE A 187 12.69 6.59 4.35
CA ILE A 187 13.23 6.20 5.66
C ILE A 187 12.91 7.27 6.71
N ASP A 188 13.16 8.54 6.39
CA ASP A 188 12.86 9.66 7.27
C ASP A 188 11.35 9.81 7.49
N GLY A 189 10.57 9.72 6.42
CA GLY A 189 9.11 9.79 6.49
C GLY A 189 8.50 8.64 7.31
N ASN A 190 9.03 7.43 7.19
CA ASN A 190 8.66 6.29 8.03
C ASN A 190 9.02 6.53 9.50
N PHE A 191 10.20 7.08 9.79
CA PHE A 191 10.60 7.42 11.16
C PHE A 191 9.65 8.43 11.80
N TYR A 192 9.37 9.55 11.13
CA TYR A 192 8.46 10.57 11.67
C TYR A 192 7.04 10.02 11.83
N SER A 193 6.50 9.38 10.80
CA SER A 193 5.13 8.86 10.86
C SER A 193 4.92 7.79 11.92
N ALA A 194 5.88 6.88 12.12
CA ALA A 194 5.83 5.91 13.22
C ALA A 194 5.93 6.57 14.60
N THR A 195 6.76 7.63 14.72
CA THR A 195 6.88 8.40 15.96
C THR A 195 5.57 9.08 16.32
N PHE A 196 4.94 9.78 15.38
CA PHE A 196 3.63 10.40 15.59
C PHE A 196 2.54 9.37 15.86
N ALA A 197 2.47 8.27 15.10
CA ALA A 197 1.51 7.21 15.36
C ALA A 197 1.61 6.70 16.81
N ASN A 198 2.83 6.45 17.30
CA ASN A 198 3.06 6.02 18.68
C ASN A 198 2.62 7.07 19.72
N LEU A 199 2.90 8.37 19.50
CA LEU A 199 2.44 9.46 20.39
C LEU A 199 0.90 9.51 20.50
N TYR A 200 0.20 9.12 19.44
CA TYR A 200 -1.26 9.10 19.39
C TYR A 200 -1.87 7.73 19.75
N ASN A 201 -1.06 6.76 20.20
CA ASN A 201 -1.46 5.38 20.48
C ASN A 201 -2.12 4.66 19.28
N VAL A 202 -1.60 4.92 18.08
CA VAL A 202 -1.96 4.21 16.84
C VAL A 202 -0.98 3.05 16.64
N ASP A 203 -1.50 1.89 16.26
CA ASP A 203 -0.67 0.71 16.02
C ASP A 203 0.20 0.94 14.79
N VAL A 204 1.47 0.53 14.87
CA VAL A 204 2.43 0.65 13.76
C VAL A 204 2.83 -0.74 13.30
N ILE A 205 2.70 -1.01 12.00
CA ILE A 205 3.28 -2.19 11.36
C ILE A 205 4.43 -1.75 10.48
N ASP A 206 5.64 -2.19 10.86
CA ASP A 206 6.86 -1.90 10.11
C ASP A 206 7.03 -2.82 8.90
N MET A 207 6.30 -2.50 7.83
CA MET A 207 6.50 -3.19 6.54
C MET A 207 7.88 -2.90 5.95
N HIS A 208 8.54 -1.80 6.31
CA HIS A 208 9.91 -1.56 5.87
C HIS A 208 10.84 -2.69 6.36
N TYR A 209 10.74 -3.01 7.65
CA TYR A 209 11.44 -4.13 8.26
C TYR A 209 11.05 -5.47 7.63
N HIS A 210 9.75 -5.78 7.51
CA HIS A 210 9.30 -7.08 7.02
C HIS A 210 9.74 -7.40 5.58
N PHE A 211 10.01 -6.36 4.77
CA PHE A 211 10.33 -6.49 3.35
C PHE A 211 11.78 -6.11 2.99
N ARG A 212 12.62 -5.72 3.96
CA ARG A 212 14.03 -5.34 3.72
C ARG A 212 14.88 -6.44 3.06
N LEU A 213 14.52 -7.71 3.24
CA LEU A 213 15.18 -8.88 2.64
C LEU A 213 14.37 -9.50 1.49
N GLU A 214 13.23 -8.91 1.14
CA GLU A 214 12.32 -9.41 0.10
C GLU A 214 12.47 -8.62 -1.21
N LEU A 215 13.54 -7.84 -1.37
CA LEU A 215 13.77 -6.98 -2.52
C LEU A 215 13.62 -7.67 -3.90
N PRO A 216 13.89 -8.99 -4.08
CA PRO A 216 13.57 -9.68 -5.34
C PRO A 216 12.08 -9.67 -5.72
N ASN A 217 11.18 -9.47 -4.76
CA ASN A 217 9.74 -9.32 -4.98
C ASN A 217 9.32 -7.88 -5.33
N ARG A 218 10.24 -6.92 -5.30
CA ARG A 218 10.00 -5.54 -5.72
C ARG A 218 10.09 -5.44 -7.24
N CYS A 219 9.15 -4.71 -7.83
CA CYS A 219 9.10 -4.45 -9.26
C CYS A 219 10.32 -3.64 -9.73
N ARG A 220 10.58 -3.69 -11.05
CA ARG A 220 11.71 -3.00 -11.69
C ARG A 220 11.69 -1.48 -11.54
N ASP A 221 10.51 -0.92 -11.31
CA ASP A 221 10.31 0.49 -11.03
C ASP A 221 10.74 0.88 -9.60
N ALA A 222 11.29 -0.06 -8.83
CA ALA A 222 11.85 0.14 -7.51
C ALA A 222 10.86 0.70 -6.46
N VAL A 223 9.56 0.74 -6.75
CA VAL A 223 8.51 1.28 -5.87
C VAL A 223 7.44 0.24 -5.61
N HIS A 224 6.89 -0.36 -6.67
CA HIS A 224 5.81 -1.34 -6.55
C HIS A 224 6.34 -2.75 -6.23
N TRP A 225 5.44 -3.62 -5.81
CA TRP A 225 5.75 -4.96 -5.35
C TRP A 225 4.86 -6.00 -6.04
N ASN A 226 5.37 -7.22 -6.15
CA ASN A 226 4.65 -8.31 -6.81
C ASN A 226 3.56 -8.92 -5.90
N GLN A 227 2.82 -9.89 -6.45
CA GLN A 227 1.72 -10.56 -5.79
C GLN A 227 2.12 -11.35 -4.54
N LEU A 228 3.35 -11.88 -4.49
CA LEU A 228 3.85 -12.62 -3.32
C LEU A 228 4.05 -11.66 -2.14
N ALA A 229 4.59 -10.48 -2.41
CA ALA A 229 4.77 -9.45 -1.42
C ALA A 229 3.44 -8.91 -0.88
N HIS A 230 2.47 -8.64 -1.76
CA HIS A 230 1.15 -8.20 -1.32
C HIS A 230 0.40 -9.27 -0.50
N ARG A 231 0.49 -10.56 -0.86
CA ARG A 231 -0.06 -11.62 -0.02
C ARG A 231 0.61 -11.69 1.35
N LYS A 232 1.94 -11.56 1.41
CA LYS A 232 2.66 -11.49 2.69
C LYS A 232 2.20 -10.29 3.53
N CYS A 233 1.98 -9.13 2.91
CA CYS A 233 1.43 -7.94 3.57
C CYS A 233 0.06 -8.23 4.19
N THR A 234 -0.87 -8.81 3.42
CA THR A 234 -2.19 -9.23 3.91
C THR A 234 -2.08 -10.19 5.09
N GLN A 235 -1.20 -11.18 5.04
CA GLN A 235 -0.98 -12.13 6.14
C GLN A 235 -0.43 -11.48 7.42
N ILE A 236 0.45 -10.47 7.28
CA ILE A 236 0.93 -9.66 8.40
C ILE A 236 -0.22 -8.85 9.00
N LEU A 237 -1.01 -8.17 8.18
CA LEU A 237 -2.16 -7.37 8.61
C LEU A 237 -3.20 -8.24 9.35
N LEU A 238 -3.60 -9.37 8.78
CA LEU A 238 -4.53 -10.31 9.44
C LEU A 238 -3.97 -10.86 10.74
N SER A 239 -2.66 -11.15 10.80
CA SER A 239 -2.00 -11.58 12.04
C SER A 239 -2.07 -10.50 13.11
N HIS A 240 -1.91 -9.23 12.74
CA HIS A 240 -1.99 -8.10 13.64
C HIS A 240 -3.41 -7.89 14.15
N ILE A 241 -4.39 -7.88 13.25
CA ILE A 241 -5.81 -7.75 13.56
C ILE A 241 -6.27 -8.87 14.52
N ALA A 242 -5.92 -10.12 14.22
CA ALA A 242 -6.25 -11.25 15.09
C ALA A 242 -5.68 -11.08 16.50
N LYS A 243 -4.41 -10.69 16.63
CA LYS A 243 -3.78 -10.43 17.93
C LYS A 243 -4.45 -9.28 18.68
N ALA A 244 -4.75 -8.17 18.00
CA ALA A 244 -5.42 -7.02 18.59
C ALA A 244 -6.80 -7.39 19.15
N TRP A 245 -7.51 -8.32 18.50
CA TRP A 245 -8.81 -8.83 18.96
C TRP A 245 -8.73 -10.06 19.86
N GLY A 246 -7.52 -10.53 20.22
CA GLY A 246 -7.34 -11.72 21.05
C GLY A 246 -7.77 -13.04 20.39
N VAL A 247 -7.86 -13.06 19.06
CA VAL A 247 -8.16 -14.25 18.26
C VAL A 247 -6.86 -15.02 18.00
N GLU A 248 -6.91 -16.35 18.11
CA GLU A 248 -5.75 -17.20 17.87
C GLU A 248 -5.25 -17.05 16.43
N VAL A 249 -3.95 -16.84 16.27
CA VAL A 249 -3.31 -16.71 14.96
C VAL A 249 -3.04 -18.11 14.40
N PRO A 250 -3.57 -18.46 13.22
CA PRO A 250 -3.35 -19.77 12.62
C PRO A 250 -1.87 -20.07 12.41
N GLN A 251 -1.44 -21.25 12.84
CA GLN A 251 -0.08 -21.75 12.63
C GLN A 251 0.08 -22.36 11.25
N LYS A 252 1.30 -22.30 10.71
CA LYS A 252 1.62 -23.02 9.46
C LYS A 252 1.44 -24.52 9.72
N PRO A 253 0.76 -25.27 8.82
CA PRO A 253 0.69 -26.72 8.92
C PRO A 253 2.11 -27.30 8.97
N GLN A 254 2.48 -27.90 10.09
CA GLN A 254 3.72 -28.67 10.21
C GLN A 254 3.46 -30.01 9.50
N GLY A 255 4.03 -30.22 8.30
CA GLY A 255 3.91 -31.55 7.67
C GLY A 255 3.91 -31.64 6.13
N ALA A 256 4.00 -30.56 5.37
CA ALA A 256 4.29 -30.69 3.94
C ALA A 256 5.80 -30.98 3.74
N SER A 257 6.20 -32.23 4.02
CA SER A 257 7.49 -32.74 3.53
C SER A 257 7.47 -32.63 2.01
N ILE A 258 8.28 -31.74 1.45
CA ILE A 258 8.59 -31.76 0.03
C ILE A 258 9.35 -33.07 -0.18
N SER A 259 8.69 -34.09 -0.72
CA SER A 259 9.40 -35.17 -1.37
C SER A 259 10.21 -34.51 -2.49
N ARG A 260 11.54 -34.48 -2.34
CA ARG A 260 12.45 -34.03 -3.40
C ARG A 260 12.25 -34.97 -4.59
N ALA A 261 11.42 -34.58 -5.54
CA ALA A 261 11.55 -35.08 -6.89
C ALA A 261 12.95 -34.68 -7.40
N PRO A 262 13.74 -35.60 -7.98
CA PRO A 262 15.09 -35.29 -8.40
C PRO A 262 15.06 -34.23 -9.50
N SER A 263 15.73 -33.11 -9.24
CA SER A 263 15.91 -32.00 -10.16
C SER A 263 16.68 -32.48 -11.40
N ARG A 264 16.00 -32.59 -12.54
CA ARG A 264 16.68 -32.57 -13.84
C ARG A 264 17.16 -31.15 -14.09
N VAL A 265 18.47 -30.94 -13.93
CA VAL A 265 19.17 -29.73 -14.34
C VAL A 265 19.09 -29.65 -15.86
N VAL A 266 18.29 -28.73 -16.40
CA VAL A 266 18.38 -28.32 -17.81
C VAL A 266 19.38 -27.18 -17.85
N THR A 267 20.59 -27.47 -18.33
CA THR A 267 21.60 -26.48 -18.63
C THR A 267 21.25 -25.79 -19.96
N TRP A 268 20.90 -24.51 -19.90
CA TRP A 268 20.79 -23.69 -21.10
C TRP A 268 22.19 -23.23 -21.50
N ARG A 269 22.73 -23.80 -22.58
CA ARG A 269 23.92 -23.29 -23.26
C ARG A 269 23.54 -22.11 -24.14
N SER A 270 24.29 -21.03 -24.00
CA SER A 270 24.29 -19.84 -24.85
C SER A 270 24.67 -20.20 -26.29
N GLY A 271 23.89 -19.70 -27.26
CA GLY A 271 24.22 -19.80 -28.68
C GLY A 271 23.45 -18.75 -29.47
N ASN A 272 24.20 -17.80 -30.05
CA ASN A 272 23.75 -16.77 -30.98
C ASN A 272 23.01 -17.36 -32.18
N ALA A 273 21.89 -16.75 -32.59
CA ALA A 273 21.57 -16.42 -33.98
C ALA A 273 20.20 -15.73 -34.07
N ASP A 274 20.20 -14.44 -34.42
CA ASP A 274 19.14 -13.84 -35.25
C ASP A 274 19.25 -14.45 -36.66
N PRO A 275 18.14 -14.65 -37.39
CA PRO A 275 17.80 -13.60 -38.34
C PRO A 275 16.30 -13.37 -38.61
N PHE A 276 16.03 -12.10 -38.87
CA PHE A 276 14.92 -11.53 -39.64
C PHE A 276 14.74 -12.13 -41.05
N GLU A 277 13.47 -12.24 -41.47
CA GLU A 277 12.88 -11.90 -42.78
C GLU A 277 12.04 -12.97 -43.55
N LYS A 278 10.80 -12.53 -43.85
CA LYS A 278 10.00 -12.67 -45.08
C LYS A 278 9.29 -13.99 -45.44
N GLY A 279 7.96 -13.88 -45.54
CA GLY A 279 7.12 -14.73 -46.40
C GLY A 279 5.66 -14.26 -46.43
N ARG A 280 5.24 -13.61 -47.53
CA ARG A 280 3.87 -13.11 -47.79
C ARG A 280 2.91 -14.24 -48.23
N ALA A 281 1.66 -14.11 -47.77
CA ALA A 281 0.35 -14.33 -48.40
C ALA A 281 0.08 -15.49 -49.40
N LEU A 282 -0.98 -16.27 -49.11
CA LEU A 282 -2.20 -16.55 -49.91
C LEU A 282 -2.89 -17.80 -49.34
N GLY A 283 -4.12 -17.73 -48.84
CA GLY A 283 -5.28 -18.22 -49.60
C GLY A 283 -6.26 -18.96 -48.68
N ARG A 284 -7.56 -18.73 -48.87
CA ARG A 284 -8.68 -19.04 -47.97
C ARG A 284 -9.03 -20.53 -47.86
N GLY A 285 -9.51 -20.92 -46.67
CA GLY A 285 -10.34 -22.11 -46.44
C GLY A 285 -11.19 -21.92 -45.17
N ASN A 286 -12.49 -21.71 -45.34
CA ASN A 286 -13.48 -21.52 -44.28
C ASN A 286 -13.69 -22.80 -43.45
N CYS A 287 -13.74 -22.67 -42.13
CA CYS A 287 -14.64 -23.48 -41.31
C CYS A 287 -15.14 -22.64 -40.13
N GLN A 288 -16.45 -22.53 -40.02
CA GLN A 288 -17.19 -21.69 -39.08
C GLN A 288 -17.13 -22.27 -37.66
N ARG A 289 -16.90 -21.43 -36.65
CA ARG A 289 -17.51 -21.61 -35.32
C ARG A 289 -17.65 -20.26 -34.61
N GLU A 290 -18.92 -19.87 -34.52
CA GLU A 290 -19.61 -19.06 -33.50
C GLU A 290 -18.91 -17.86 -32.86
N LYS A 291 -19.51 -16.69 -33.12
CA LYS A 291 -19.16 -15.36 -32.62
C LYS A 291 -19.54 -15.20 -31.14
N LEU A 292 -18.55 -14.91 -30.30
CA LEU A 292 -18.70 -14.07 -29.11
C LEU A 292 -17.88 -12.79 -29.37
N PRO A 293 -18.42 -11.58 -29.12
CA PRO A 293 -17.74 -10.35 -29.53
C PRO A 293 -16.51 -10.10 -28.64
N LEU A 294 -15.33 -10.14 -29.28
CA LEU A 294 -14.13 -9.46 -28.79
C LEU A 294 -14.43 -7.96 -28.72
N ILE A 295 -14.62 -7.44 -27.51
CA ILE A 295 -14.33 -6.03 -27.25
C ILE A 295 -12.84 -5.97 -26.92
N GLY A 296 -12.08 -5.39 -27.84
CA GLY A 296 -10.67 -5.13 -27.66
C GLY A 296 -10.43 -4.21 -26.48
N SER A 297 -9.91 -4.75 -25.38
CA SER A 297 -9.26 -3.97 -24.33
C SER A 297 -7.85 -3.61 -24.81
N TYR A 298 -7.77 -2.64 -25.72
CA TYR A 298 -6.58 -1.84 -25.90
C TYR A 298 -6.42 -1.03 -24.60
N CYS A 299 -5.45 -1.39 -23.77
CA CYS A 299 -5.09 -0.62 -22.58
C CYS A 299 -3.82 0.18 -22.89
N PRO A 300 -3.91 1.44 -23.35
CA PRO A 300 -2.76 2.33 -23.35
C PRO A 300 -2.55 2.84 -21.92
N GLY A 301 -1.32 2.75 -21.42
CA GLY A 301 -0.95 3.40 -20.15
C GLY A 301 0.01 2.60 -19.27
N TYR A 302 1.17 2.26 -19.82
CA TYR A 302 2.34 1.94 -19.02
C TYR A 302 2.73 3.21 -18.23
N THR A 303 2.91 3.10 -16.91
CA THR A 303 3.41 4.20 -16.08
C THR A 303 4.88 4.44 -16.41
N SER A 304 5.15 5.47 -17.20
CA SER A 304 6.39 6.24 -17.05
C SER A 304 6.15 7.35 -16.03
N PHE A 305 7.15 7.68 -15.23
CA PHE A 305 7.19 8.82 -14.32
C PHE A 305 7.52 10.13 -15.08
N ASP A 306 7.17 10.19 -16.36
CA ASP A 306 7.44 11.33 -17.22
C ASP A 306 6.18 12.18 -17.35
N GLU A 307 6.11 13.27 -16.59
CA GLU A 307 5.41 14.46 -17.07
C GLU A 307 6.10 15.70 -16.53
N ARG A 308 6.83 16.36 -17.43
CA ARG A 308 7.53 17.63 -17.19
C ARG A 308 6.49 18.74 -17.09
N SER A 309 6.40 19.39 -15.92
CA SER A 309 5.84 20.74 -15.85
C SER A 309 6.91 21.74 -16.32
N GLN A 310 6.75 22.24 -17.54
CA GLN A 310 7.46 23.44 -18.00
C GLN A 310 6.66 24.67 -17.58
N ASP A 311 7.21 25.45 -16.65
CA ASP A 311 7.31 26.92 -16.68
C ASP A 311 7.56 27.42 -15.26
N ILE A 312 8.77 27.90 -14.93
CA ILE A 312 9.01 29.18 -14.22
C ILE A 312 10.45 29.61 -14.54
N ARG A 313 10.59 30.79 -15.17
CA ARG A 313 11.87 31.48 -15.39
C ARG A 313 12.31 32.25 -14.13
N GLY A 314 13.57 32.06 -13.73
CA GLY A 314 14.43 33.10 -13.14
C GLY A 314 14.56 33.17 -11.61
N ALA A 315 15.69 32.70 -11.07
CA ALA A 315 16.31 33.21 -9.83
C ALA A 315 17.78 32.74 -9.70
N PRO A 316 18.69 33.50 -9.05
CA PRO A 316 20.14 33.44 -9.28
C PRO A 316 20.91 32.43 -8.42
N SER A 317 22.12 32.09 -8.88
CA SER A 317 23.08 31.18 -8.24
C SER A 317 23.53 31.62 -6.84
N ARG A 318 23.60 30.67 -5.90
CA ARG A 318 24.31 30.81 -4.61
C ARG A 318 25.28 29.64 -4.39
N GLY A 319 26.44 29.99 -3.86
CA GLY A 319 27.69 29.22 -3.85
C GLY A 319 27.78 28.03 -2.89
N PRO A 320 28.99 27.44 -2.74
CA PRO A 320 29.18 26.08 -2.28
C PRO A 320 29.21 25.98 -0.75
N TYR A 321 28.56 24.96 -0.20
CA TYR A 321 28.83 24.50 1.16
C TYR A 321 29.89 23.38 1.14
N PRO A 322 30.79 23.33 2.15
CA PRO A 322 32.00 22.53 2.10
C PRO A 322 31.72 21.06 2.46
N PHE A 323 32.17 20.15 1.60
CA PHE A 323 32.24 18.72 1.87
C PHE A 323 33.62 18.42 2.47
N GLN A 324 33.69 18.10 3.76
CA GLN A 324 34.89 17.52 4.36
C GLN A 324 34.82 16.01 4.15
N GLY A 325 35.70 15.52 3.29
CA GLY A 325 35.71 14.14 2.84
C GLY A 325 36.19 13.14 3.88
N MET A 326 35.80 11.90 3.66
CA MET A 326 36.64 10.75 3.98
C MET A 326 36.38 9.68 2.93
N ASN A 327 37.42 9.44 2.13
CA ASN A 327 37.52 8.37 1.16
C ASN A 327 38.62 7.44 1.71
N MET A 328 38.32 6.19 2.03
CA MET A 328 39.32 5.14 2.05
C MET A 328 38.72 3.80 1.60
N MET A 329 39.49 3.18 0.72
CA MET A 329 39.22 1.98 -0.07
C MET A 329 39.24 0.68 0.75
N MET A 330 38.55 -0.32 0.19
CA MET A 330 38.89 -1.76 0.08
C MET A 330 39.68 -2.43 1.23
N ASN A 331 39.06 -3.43 1.88
CA ASN A 331 39.73 -4.70 2.19
C ASN A 331 38.70 -5.82 2.46
N PHE A 332 38.93 -6.98 1.84
CA PHE A 332 38.20 -8.24 2.04
C PHE A 332 38.78 -9.01 3.25
N ALA A 333 37.97 -9.32 4.25
CA ALA A 333 38.06 -10.50 5.15
C ALA A 333 36.94 -10.44 6.24
N PRO A 334 36.53 -11.59 6.83
CA PRO A 334 35.16 -11.79 7.31
C PRO A 334 35.00 -11.54 8.81
N HIS A 335 34.11 -10.65 9.25
CA HIS A 335 33.69 -10.63 10.67
C HIS A 335 32.28 -10.08 10.96
N GLN A 336 31.61 -10.86 11.83
CA GLN A 336 30.61 -10.57 12.87
C GLN A 336 29.19 -10.06 12.45
N PRO A 337 28.12 -10.71 12.93
CA PRO A 337 26.75 -10.19 12.77
C PRO A 337 26.59 -8.89 13.55
N PHE A 338 25.99 -7.88 12.93
CA PHE A 338 25.65 -6.62 13.58
C PHE A 338 24.74 -6.88 14.80
N PRO A 339 24.95 -6.19 15.93
CA PRO A 339 24.04 -6.28 17.06
C PRO A 339 22.67 -5.69 16.67
N PRO A 340 21.58 -6.10 17.35
CA PRO A 340 20.27 -5.51 17.16
C PRO A 340 20.33 -3.99 17.38
N MET A 341 19.72 -3.22 16.49
CA MET A 341 19.62 -1.76 16.59
C MET A 341 18.94 -1.40 17.92
N ASN A 342 19.74 -0.94 18.86
CA ASN A 342 19.28 -0.39 20.12
C ASN A 342 18.79 1.04 19.82
N PHE A 343 17.52 1.35 20.10
CA PHE A 343 16.87 2.66 19.93
C PHE A 343 17.41 3.71 20.92
N GLY A 344 18.73 3.85 21.03
CA GLY A 344 19.41 4.62 22.08
C GLY A 344 19.95 5.99 21.67
N TYR A 345 19.80 6.42 20.43
CA TYR A 345 20.23 7.76 20.00
C TYR A 345 19.02 8.67 19.76
N PHE A 346 18.52 9.22 20.86
CA PHE A 346 17.58 10.33 20.86
C PHE A 346 18.37 11.66 20.90
N PRO A 347 18.08 12.64 20.03
CA PRO A 347 18.32 14.03 20.38
C PRO A 347 17.38 14.46 21.52
N ASP A 348 17.88 15.33 22.39
CA ASP A 348 17.32 15.74 23.69
C ASP A 348 15.79 15.96 23.69
N TYR A 349 15.10 15.24 24.58
CA TYR A 349 13.63 15.13 24.74
C TYR A 349 12.92 16.42 25.20
N LYS A 350 13.57 17.58 25.13
CA LYS A 350 13.11 18.82 25.80
C LYS A 350 12.12 19.68 25.01
N GLN A 351 11.62 19.25 23.85
CA GLN A 351 10.73 20.07 23.02
C GLN A 351 9.24 19.66 22.97
N PHE A 352 8.81 18.61 23.70
CA PHE A 352 7.42 18.09 23.57
C PHE A 352 6.67 17.91 24.90
N ASN A 353 6.97 18.72 25.93
CA ASN A 353 6.51 18.46 27.30
C ASN A 353 5.14 19.08 27.69
N ASP A 354 4.28 19.44 26.74
CA ASP A 354 2.99 20.10 27.03
C ASP A 354 1.74 19.21 26.87
N HIS A 355 1.89 17.89 26.72
CA HIS A 355 0.74 16.98 26.60
C HIS A 355 0.65 15.97 27.75
N PRO A 356 -0.50 15.87 28.45
CA PRO A 356 -0.68 14.90 29.52
C PRO A 356 -0.67 13.47 28.95
N ILE A 357 0.34 12.69 29.36
CA ILE A 357 0.48 11.26 29.04
C ILE A 357 -0.67 10.51 29.72
N LEU A 358 -1.62 10.01 28.93
CA LEU A 358 -2.66 9.10 29.42
C LEU A 358 -2.12 7.67 29.52
N PRO A 359 -2.50 6.90 30.56
CA PRO A 359 -1.97 5.56 30.78
C PRO A 359 -2.38 4.59 29.67
N MET A 360 -1.45 3.71 29.28
CA MET A 360 -1.67 2.60 28.34
C MET A 360 -2.90 1.77 28.75
N ARG A 361 -3.86 1.63 27.84
CA ARG A 361 -5.06 0.79 28.06
C ARG A 361 -4.69 -0.69 28.06
N ARG A 362 -5.20 -1.43 29.05
CA ARG A 362 -5.18 -2.90 29.08
C ARG A 362 -6.26 -3.47 28.14
N PRO A 363 -6.11 -4.71 27.63
CA PRO A 363 -7.11 -5.34 26.77
C PRO A 363 -8.46 -5.50 27.49
N ILE A 364 -9.53 -4.98 26.89
CA ILE A 364 -10.91 -5.14 27.39
C ILE A 364 -11.47 -6.47 26.88
N LYS A 365 -11.88 -7.35 27.81
CA LYS A 365 -12.63 -8.56 27.49
C LYS A 365 -13.98 -8.17 26.88
N GLN A 366 -14.27 -8.65 25.67
CA GLN A 366 -15.59 -8.53 25.05
C GLN A 366 -16.65 -9.09 26.01
N ARG A 367 -17.61 -8.25 26.40
CA ARG A 367 -18.80 -8.65 27.15
C ARG A 367 -20.00 -8.41 26.25
N ASP A 368 -20.68 -9.51 25.96
CA ASP A 368 -21.97 -9.68 25.29
C ASP A 368 -21.95 -10.22 23.83
N GLY A 369 -21.97 -11.55 23.73
CA GLY A 369 -22.11 -12.28 22.47
C GLY A 369 -23.51 -12.15 21.84
N ARG A 370 -23.94 -10.94 21.48
CA ARG A 370 -25.18 -10.72 20.72
C ARG A 370 -24.89 -10.29 19.29
N ILE A 371 -25.26 -11.16 18.36
CA ILE A 371 -25.20 -10.95 16.91
C ILE A 371 -26.42 -10.11 16.52
N HIS A 372 -26.20 -8.89 16.04
CA HIS A 372 -27.23 -8.10 15.36
C HIS A 372 -27.19 -8.39 13.85
N PRO A 373 -28.30 -8.86 13.22
CA PRO A 373 -28.37 -8.97 11.77
C PRO A 373 -28.59 -7.58 11.15
N TYR A 374 -27.66 -7.16 10.30
CA TYR A 374 -27.77 -5.89 9.57
C TYR A 374 -28.86 -5.99 8.49
N ARG A 375 -29.77 -5.00 8.50
CA ARG A 375 -30.78 -4.80 7.46
C ARG A 375 -30.19 -3.84 6.43
N ILE A 376 -30.03 -4.28 5.19
CA ILE A 376 -29.60 -3.46 4.05
C ILE A 376 -30.63 -2.34 3.84
N PRO A 377 -30.28 -1.03 3.86
CA PRO A 377 -31.17 0.01 3.40
C PRO A 377 -31.33 -0.08 1.87
N ALA A 378 -32.56 -0.12 1.39
CA ALA A 378 -32.86 -0.03 -0.03
C ALA A 378 -32.34 1.30 -0.63
N PRO A 379 -31.96 1.33 -1.93
CA PRO A 379 -31.52 2.55 -2.58
C PRO A 379 -32.63 3.61 -2.57
N LEU A 380 -32.28 4.83 -2.18
CA LEU A 380 -33.17 6.00 -2.24
C LEU A 380 -33.61 6.23 -3.70
N PRO A 381 -34.91 6.48 -3.96
CA PRO A 381 -35.38 6.75 -5.31
C PRO A 381 -34.86 8.09 -5.82
N SER A 382 -34.44 8.10 -7.08
CA SER A 382 -34.09 9.28 -7.85
C SER A 382 -35.21 10.33 -7.81
N ARG A 383 -34.92 11.51 -7.28
CA ARG A 383 -35.77 12.68 -7.46
C ARG A 383 -35.52 13.25 -8.85
N ILE A 384 -36.48 13.01 -9.73
CA ILE A 384 -36.79 13.88 -10.86
C ILE A 384 -37.30 15.21 -10.27
N TYR A 385 -36.64 16.31 -10.59
CA TYR A 385 -37.25 17.56 -11.08
C TYR A 385 -36.20 18.33 -11.87
#